data_AF-A0A6N7YXR2-F1
#
_entry.id   AF-A0A6N7YXR2-F1
#
_cell.length_a   1.000
_cell.length_b   1.000
_cell.length_c   1.000
_cell.angle_alpha   90.00
_cell.angle_beta   90.00
_cell.angle_gamma   90.00
#
_symmetry.space_group_name_H-M   'P 1'
#
loop_
_entity.id
_entity.type
_entity.pdbx_description
1 polymer ?
#
loop_
_entity_poly.entity_id
_entity_poly.type
_entity_poly.pdbx_seq_one_letter_code
_entity_poly.pdbx_strand_id
1 'polypeptide(L)'
;MAEVDVVALQPCTVVDLTNPSSVHIDHSVALAEAWPSGADSWTQERRKAFAKDTTPPDLMVLYAPANSRESDHDVTNPYGRPRGLFGCFYARAVIAVKSQWALRVQAAEKEELQTMLNACPYA
;
A
#
# COMPACT_ATOMS: atom_id res chain seq x y z
N MET A 1 -18.53 11.61 12.84
CA MET A 1 -18.41 11.36 11.39
C MET A 1 -17.05 11.88 11.01
N ALA A 2 -16.06 11.00 10.82
CA ALA A 2 -14.73 11.43 10.40
C ALA A 2 -14.76 11.53 8.88
N GLU A 3 -14.45 12.71 8.36
CA GLU A 3 -14.14 12.93 6.95
C GLU A 3 -12.91 12.08 6.61
N VAL A 4 -13.04 11.20 5.63
CA VAL A 4 -11.92 10.41 5.12
C VAL A 4 -11.31 11.19 3.95
N ASP A 5 -10.32 12.02 4.26
CA ASP A 5 -9.66 12.96 3.34
C ASP A 5 -8.51 12.34 2.51
N VAL A 6 -8.51 11.03 2.25
CA VAL A 6 -7.52 10.42 1.34
C VAL A 6 -8.22 9.50 0.35
N VAL A 7 -8.66 10.07 -0.76
CA VAL A 7 -9.16 9.34 -1.93
C VAL A 7 -7.99 9.08 -2.87
N ALA A 8 -7.54 7.83 -2.95
CA ALA A 8 -6.49 7.42 -3.87
C ALA A 8 -7.04 6.34 -4.81
N LEU A 9 -7.96 6.76 -5.69
CA LEU A 9 -8.45 5.92 -6.77
C LEU A 9 -7.43 5.93 -7.92
N GLN A 10 -7.11 4.76 -8.48
CA GLN A 10 -6.41 4.71 -9.76
C GLN A 10 -7.14 5.64 -10.77
N PRO A 11 -6.44 6.53 -11.49
CA PRO A 11 -7.06 7.63 -12.24
C PRO A 11 -7.94 7.24 -13.45
N CYS A 12 -8.45 6.01 -13.54
CA CYS A 12 -9.31 5.56 -14.63
C CYS A 12 -10.56 4.78 -14.17
N THR A 13 -10.78 4.57 -12.87
CA THR A 13 -11.95 3.83 -12.37
C THR A 13 -12.95 4.80 -11.73
N VAL A 14 -14.12 4.95 -12.35
CA VAL A 14 -15.26 5.59 -11.69
C VAL A 14 -15.77 4.62 -10.63
N VAL A 15 -15.63 4.99 -9.37
CA VAL A 15 -16.09 4.19 -8.22
C VAL A 15 -17.24 4.94 -7.56
N ASP A 16 -18.33 4.24 -7.28
CA ASP A 16 -19.42 4.77 -6.47
C ASP A 16 -19.00 4.77 -4.99
N LEU A 17 -18.57 5.93 -4.51
CA LEU A 17 -18.17 6.14 -3.13
C LEU A 17 -19.36 6.27 -2.16
N THR A 18 -20.61 6.25 -2.65
CA THR A 18 -21.80 6.24 -1.79
C THR A 18 -22.14 4.85 -1.26
N ASN A 19 -21.62 3.79 -1.89
CA ASN A 19 -21.71 2.42 -1.41
C ASN A 19 -20.44 2.04 -0.62
N PRO A 20 -20.53 1.78 0.70
CA PRO A 20 -19.37 1.40 1.50
C PRO A 20 -18.65 0.14 1.03
N SER A 21 -19.33 -0.77 0.32
CA SER A 21 -18.72 -1.99 -0.22
C SER A 21 -17.90 -1.75 -1.49
N SER A 22 -17.90 -0.53 -2.04
CA SER A 22 -17.10 -0.19 -3.22
C SER A 22 -15.63 0.03 -2.91
N VAL A 23 -15.29 0.31 -1.64
CA VAL A 23 -13.94 0.65 -1.21
C VAL A 23 -13.54 -0.12 0.03
N HIS A 24 -12.25 -0.39 0.17
CA HIS A 24 -11.63 -0.93 1.37
C HIS A 24 -10.63 0.07 1.92
N ILE A 25 -10.38 0.01 3.23
CA ILE A 25 -9.18 0.60 3.84
C ILE A 25 -8.20 -0.55 3.98
N ASP A 26 -7.01 -0.43 3.40
CA ASP A 26 -6.00 -1.48 3.44
C ASP A 26 -4.59 -0.92 3.65
N HIS A 27 -3.67 -1.79 4.03
CA HIS A 27 -2.27 -1.49 4.25
C HIS A 27 -1.50 -1.41 2.93
N SER A 28 -0.74 -0.33 2.72
CA SER A 28 0.19 -0.18 1.60
C SER A 28 1.29 -1.24 1.64
N VAL A 29 1.61 -1.73 2.85
CA VAL A 29 2.41 -2.92 3.07
C VAL A 29 1.53 -3.95 3.77
N ALA A 30 1.06 -4.95 3.02
CA ALA A 30 0.20 -5.99 3.57
C ALA A 30 0.77 -6.59 4.86
N LEU A 31 -0.08 -6.84 5.86
CA LEU A 31 0.35 -7.40 7.15
C LEU A 31 1.08 -8.74 7.01
N ALA A 32 0.67 -9.55 6.03
CA ALA A 32 1.31 -10.80 5.68
C ALA A 32 2.69 -10.61 5.02
N GLU A 33 2.87 -9.56 4.21
CA GLU A 33 4.14 -9.20 3.57
C GLU A 33 5.15 -8.66 4.58
N ALA A 34 4.69 -7.92 5.59
CA ALA A 34 5.56 -7.40 6.63
C ALA A 34 6.30 -8.54 7.37
N TRP A 35 5.68 -9.73 7.47
CA TRP A 35 6.24 -10.89 8.15
C TRP A 35 7.58 -11.36 7.57
N PRO A 36 7.68 -11.80 6.29
CA PRO A 36 8.96 -12.14 5.66
C PRO A 36 9.89 -10.94 5.47
N SER A 37 9.41 -9.71 5.66
CA SER A 37 10.20 -8.47 5.61
C SER A 37 10.82 -8.06 6.95
N GLY A 38 10.56 -8.80 8.04
CA GLY A 38 11.21 -8.62 9.35
C GLY A 38 10.26 -8.39 10.52
N ALA A 39 8.93 -8.39 10.28
CA ALA A 39 7.95 -8.32 11.36
C ALA A 39 7.79 -9.65 12.12
N ASP A 40 8.37 -10.74 11.62
CA ASP A 40 8.44 -12.04 12.30
C ASP A 40 9.16 -11.95 13.65
N SER A 41 10.12 -11.04 13.80
CA SER A 41 10.86 -10.81 15.05
C SER A 41 10.16 -9.82 16.00
N TRP A 42 8.98 -9.29 15.65
CA TRP A 42 8.32 -8.25 16.44
C TRP A 42 7.47 -8.80 17.58
N THR A 43 7.43 -8.04 18.68
CA THR A 43 6.45 -8.27 19.75
C THR A 43 5.03 -8.09 19.23
N GLN A 44 4.05 -8.61 19.98
CA GLN A 44 2.64 -8.44 19.63
C GLN A 44 2.24 -6.95 19.67
N GLU A 45 2.77 -6.19 20.61
CA GLU A 45 2.52 -4.75 20.76
C GLU A 45 3.01 -3.98 19.54
N ARG A 46 4.22 -4.31 19.04
CA ARG A 46 4.77 -3.67 17.84
C ARG A 46 3.95 -4.01 16.60
N ARG A 47 3.50 -5.25 16.45
CA ARG A 47 2.59 -5.66 15.35
C ARG A 47 1.24 -4.94 15.41
N LYS A 48 0.68 -4.77 16.61
CA LYS A 48 -0.56 -3.99 16.82
C LYS A 48 -0.38 -2.52 16.50
N ALA A 49 0.79 -1.95 16.80
CA ALA A 49 1.11 -0.56 16.47
C ALA A 49 1.22 -0.38 14.95
N PHE A 50 1.93 -1.28 14.26
CA PHE A 50 2.01 -1.30 12.80
C PHE A 50 0.62 -1.40 12.14
N ALA A 51 -0.21 -2.36 12.57
CA ALA A 51 -1.53 -2.57 11.98
C ALA A 51 -2.51 -1.38 12.14
N LYS A 52 -2.20 -0.40 13.01
CA LYS A 52 -3.01 0.79 13.27
C LYS A 52 -2.34 2.08 12.82
N ASP A 53 -1.15 2.00 12.25
CA ASP A 53 -0.39 3.17 11.88
C ASP A 53 -1.01 3.83 10.64
N THR A 54 -1.09 5.16 10.66
CA THR A 54 -1.61 5.97 9.55
C THR A 54 -0.55 6.92 9.01
N THR A 55 0.66 6.94 9.58
CA THR A 55 1.75 7.85 9.17
C THR A 55 3.08 7.08 9.13
N PRO A 56 3.76 6.92 7.97
CA PRO A 56 3.38 7.44 6.64
C PRO A 56 2.16 6.66 6.13
N PRO A 57 1.55 6.95 4.98
CA PRO A 57 0.19 6.46 4.69
C PRO A 57 0.18 4.94 4.46
N ASP A 58 0.18 4.17 5.55
CA ASP A 58 0.08 2.72 5.53
C ASP A 58 -1.37 2.35 5.28
N LEU A 59 -2.33 2.98 5.95
CA LEU A 59 -3.75 2.82 5.61
C LEU A 59 -4.16 3.72 4.43
N MET A 60 -4.64 3.12 3.35
CA MET A 60 -5.13 3.78 2.14
C MET A 60 -6.53 3.31 1.76
N VAL A 61 -7.33 4.19 1.14
CA VAL A 61 -8.62 3.82 0.56
C VAL A 61 -8.41 3.26 -0.85
N LEU A 62 -8.77 2.00 -1.06
CA LEU A 62 -8.60 1.28 -2.31
C LEU A 62 -9.94 0.79 -2.86
N TYR A 63 -10.02 0.68 -4.18
CA TYR A 63 -11.18 0.07 -4.84
C TYR A 63 -11.25 -1.42 -4.51
N ALA A 64 -12.40 -1.89 -3.99
CA ALA A 64 -12.53 -3.22 -3.40
C ALA A 64 -12.05 -4.38 -4.31
N PRO A 65 -12.41 -4.46 -5.62
CA PRO A 65 -11.89 -5.48 -6.52
C PRO A 65 -10.40 -5.42 -6.81
N ALA A 66 -9.77 -4.22 -6.76
CA ALA A 66 -8.33 -4.10 -6.92
C ALA A 66 -7.63 -4.68 -5.68
N ASN A 67 -8.12 -4.32 -4.49
CA ASN A 67 -7.67 -4.81 -3.21
C ASN A 67 -7.72 -6.34 -3.09
N SER A 68 -8.85 -6.95 -3.49
CA SER A 68 -9.00 -8.41 -3.47
C SER A 68 -8.01 -9.15 -4.37
N ARG A 69 -7.47 -8.50 -5.40
CA ARG A 69 -6.49 -9.08 -6.32
C ARG A 69 -5.04 -8.92 -5.83
N GLU A 70 -4.79 -7.87 -5.07
CA GLU A 70 -3.50 -7.64 -4.41
C GLU A 70 -3.32 -8.63 -3.24
N SER A 71 -4.36 -8.80 -2.41
CA SER A 71 -4.40 -9.76 -1.30
C SER A 71 -3.20 -9.60 -0.35
N ASP A 72 -2.44 -10.67 -0.09
CA ASP A 72 -1.33 -10.71 0.87
C ASP A 72 0.04 -10.50 0.20
N HIS A 73 0.05 -10.05 -1.06
CA HIS A 73 1.26 -9.98 -1.85
C HIS A 73 2.00 -8.65 -1.69
N ASP A 74 3.31 -8.68 -1.94
CA ASP A 74 4.10 -7.46 -2.09
C ASP A 74 3.82 -6.78 -3.43
N VAL A 75 4.52 -5.67 -3.64
CA VAL A 75 4.56 -4.99 -4.93
C VAL A 75 5.33 -5.81 -5.99
N THR A 76 5.34 -7.13 -6.02
CA THR A 76 5.73 -7.92 -7.21
C THR A 76 4.51 -8.55 -7.88
N ASN A 77 3.37 -8.63 -7.20
CA ASN A 77 2.12 -9.08 -7.80
C ASN A 77 1.61 -8.10 -8.88
N PRO A 78 1.48 -8.53 -10.15
CA PRO A 78 1.01 -7.65 -11.22
C PRO A 78 -0.50 -7.38 -11.17
N TYR A 79 -1.27 -8.17 -10.43
CA TYR A 79 -2.72 -8.01 -10.28
C TYR A 79 -3.04 -7.00 -9.18
N GLY A 80 -3.88 -6.01 -9.47
CA GLY A 80 -4.29 -4.99 -8.49
C GLY A 80 -3.30 -3.83 -8.31
N ARG A 81 -2.03 -4.03 -8.72
CA ARG A 81 -0.98 -3.00 -8.63
C ARG A 81 -1.36 -1.66 -9.30
N PRO A 82 -1.19 -0.53 -8.58
CA PRO A 82 -1.22 0.82 -9.12
C PRO A 82 -0.21 1.09 -10.26
N ARG A 83 -0.61 1.88 -11.27
CA ARG A 83 0.24 2.28 -12.40
C ARG A 83 0.18 3.80 -12.62
N GLY A 84 1.11 4.32 -13.43
CA GLY A 84 1.18 5.75 -13.75
C GLY A 84 1.43 6.60 -12.49
N LEU A 85 0.80 7.78 -12.42
CA LEU A 85 0.95 8.71 -11.30
C LEU A 85 0.61 8.07 -9.95
N PHE A 86 -0.43 7.23 -9.90
CA PHE A 86 -0.80 6.55 -8.65
C PHE A 86 0.21 5.46 -8.29
N GLY A 87 0.82 4.79 -9.27
CA GLY A 87 1.95 3.89 -9.04
C GLY A 87 3.15 4.59 -8.37
N CYS A 88 3.50 5.79 -8.83
CA CYS A 88 4.53 6.61 -8.18
C CYS A 88 4.17 6.92 -6.72
N PHE A 89 2.94 7.38 -6.45
CA PHE A 89 2.48 7.66 -5.08
C PHE A 89 2.56 6.40 -4.19
N TYR A 90 2.05 5.27 -4.69
CA TYR A 90 2.04 4.01 -3.96
C TYR A 90 3.45 3.53 -3.61
N ALA A 91 4.37 3.57 -4.58
CA ALA A 91 5.77 3.20 -4.35
C ALA A 91 6.44 4.05 -3.27
N ARG A 92 6.17 5.37 -3.25
CA ARG A 92 6.69 6.27 -2.21
C ARG A 92 6.13 5.92 -0.83
N ALA A 93 4.85 5.55 -0.73
CA ALA A 93 4.25 5.13 0.52
C ALA A 93 4.85 3.82 1.04
N VAL A 94 4.95 2.79 0.19
CA VAL A 94 5.59 1.51 0.53
C VAL A 94 7.01 1.73 1.06
N ILE A 95 7.81 2.53 0.35
CA ILE A 95 9.19 2.86 0.78
C ILE A 95 9.18 3.58 2.12
N ALA A 96 8.29 4.55 2.33
CA ALA A 96 8.20 5.29 3.58
C ALA A 96 7.79 4.39 4.75
N VAL A 97 6.79 3.52 4.57
CA VAL A 97 6.32 2.56 5.59
C VAL A 97 7.44 1.58 5.93
N LYS A 98 8.06 0.97 4.92
CA LYS A 98 9.16 0.03 5.14
C LYS A 98 10.35 0.70 5.84
N SER A 99 10.67 1.94 5.48
CA SER A 99 11.70 2.72 6.16
C SER A 99 11.36 3.02 7.62
N GLN A 100 10.13 3.47 7.91
CA GLN A 100 9.69 3.80 9.28
C GLN A 100 9.74 2.58 10.19
N TRP A 101 9.28 1.44 9.69
CA TRP A 101 9.13 0.22 10.47
C TRP A 101 10.38 -0.68 10.46
N ALA A 102 11.43 -0.27 9.75
CA ALA A 102 12.65 -1.04 9.52
C ALA A 102 12.39 -2.42 8.89
N LEU A 103 11.44 -2.46 7.94
CA LEU A 103 11.16 -3.62 7.11
C LEU A 103 12.12 -3.66 5.92
N ARG A 104 12.52 -4.85 5.51
CA ARG A 104 13.39 -5.06 4.35
C ARG A 104 12.59 -4.86 3.06
N VAL A 105 13.26 -4.27 2.08
CA VAL A 105 12.82 -4.31 0.68
C VAL A 105 13.50 -5.51 0.02
N GLN A 106 12.70 -6.41 -0.56
CA GLN A 106 13.22 -7.60 -1.23
C GLN A 106 13.81 -7.23 -2.61
N ALA A 107 14.66 -8.09 -3.19
CA ALA A 107 15.35 -7.76 -4.44
C ALA A 107 14.37 -7.49 -5.60
N ALA A 108 13.40 -8.40 -5.81
CA ALA A 108 12.36 -8.23 -6.84
C ALA A 108 11.43 -7.04 -6.54
N GLU A 109 11.11 -6.83 -5.26
CA GLU A 109 10.32 -5.68 -4.81
C GLU A 109 11.01 -4.35 -5.15
N LYS A 110 12.33 -4.28 -4.96
CA LYS A 110 13.13 -3.09 -5.28
C LYS A 110 13.05 -2.74 -6.76
N GLU A 111 13.18 -3.72 -7.65
CA GLU A 111 13.13 -3.49 -9.11
C GLU A 111 11.77 -2.92 -9.53
N GLU A 112 10.70 -3.42 -8.94
CA GLU A 112 9.35 -2.97 -9.27
C GLU A 112 9.03 -1.60 -8.64
N LEU A 113 9.46 -1.35 -7.40
CA LEU A 113 9.39 -0.02 -6.79
C LEU A 113 10.13 1.02 -7.65
N GLN A 114 11.30 0.69 -8.18
CA GLN A 114 12.03 1.56 -9.09
C GLN A 114 11.25 1.81 -10.39
N THR A 115 10.64 0.77 -10.96
CA THR A 115 9.79 0.89 -12.15
C THR A 115 8.60 1.83 -11.90
N MET A 116 7.94 1.71 -10.74
CA MET A 116 6.83 2.57 -10.34
C MET A 116 7.27 4.02 -10.09
N LEU A 117 8.45 4.23 -9.49
CA LEU A 117 9.02 5.56 -9.27
C LEU A 117 9.39 6.28 -10.58
N ASN A 118 9.74 5.54 -11.64
CA ASN A 118 9.99 6.12 -12.96
C ASN A 118 8.73 6.76 -13.60
N ALA A 119 7.54 6.47 -13.07
CA ALA A 119 6.29 7.10 -13.49
C ALA A 119 5.98 8.42 -12.74
N CYS A 120 6.86 8.89 -11.84
CA CYS A 120 6.67 10.14 -11.12
C CYS A 120 6.78 11.35 -12.07
N PRO A 121 5.88 12.35 -11.96
CA PRO A 121 5.81 13.47 -12.90
C PRO A 121 6.97 14.47 -12.75
N TYR A 122 7.72 14.41 -11.65
CA TYR A 122 8.89 15.24 -11.37
C TYR A 122 9.87 14.39 -10.56
N ALA A 123 11.00 14.01 -11.18
CA ALA A 123 12.10 13.30 -10.55
C ALA A 123 13.22 14.28 -10.18
#